data_AF-A0AAN6ILB9-F1
#
_entry.id   AF-A0AAN6ILB9-F1
#
_cell.length_a   1.000
_cell.length_b   1.000
_cell.length_c   1.000
_cell.angle_alpha   90.00
_cell.angle_beta   90.00
_cell.angle_gamma   90.00
#
_symmetry.space_group_name_H-M   'P 1'
#
loop_
_entity.id
_entity.type
_entity.pdbx_description
1 polymer ?
#
loop_
_entity_poly.entity_id
_entity_poly.type
_entity_poly.pdbx_seq_one_letter_code
_entity_poly.pdbx_strand_id
1 'polypeptide(L)'
;AVVVSSGSKARSGLPKAIPLKFYMLSGQEDVKDSTQPDISLFHVSQLPVPLTKEGSEPMTVADAFRLSYEITDTSGNAFITNCACLCQGIAIPWETPITWLTDNLFYADCFLHLVVVNVK
;
A
#
# COMPACT_ATOMS: atom_id res chain seq x y z
N ALA A 1 51.42 7.69 14.27
CA ALA A 1 50.27 8.06 13.42
C ALA A 1 49.05 7.31 13.94
N VAL A 2 48.05 8.02 14.44
CA VAL A 2 46.78 7.43 14.89
C VAL A 2 45.88 7.36 13.66
N VAL A 3 45.57 6.15 13.20
CA VAL A 3 44.62 5.93 12.11
C VAL A 3 43.22 6.10 12.70
N VAL A 4 42.64 7.28 12.50
CA VAL A 4 41.22 7.52 12.72
C VAL A 4 40.50 6.88 11.53
N SER A 5 40.03 5.65 11.72
CA SER A 5 39.15 5.00 10.75
C SER A 5 37.81 5.74 10.77
N SER A 6 37.59 6.56 9.75
CA SER A 6 36.31 7.22 9.46
C SER A 6 35.25 6.15 9.25
N GLY A 7 34.23 6.18 10.10
CA GLY A 7 33.16 5.20 10.10
C GLY A 7 32.32 5.21 8.82
N SER A 8 31.96 4.00 8.39
CA SER A 8 30.72 3.72 7.69
C SER A 8 29.97 2.70 8.53
N LYS A 9 29.25 3.17 9.56
CA LYS A 9 28.15 2.39 10.12
C LYS A 9 27.16 2.25 8.98
N ALA A 10 27.15 1.09 8.32
CA ALA A 10 26.09 0.72 7.40
C ALA A 10 24.77 1.04 8.10
N ARG A 11 24.00 1.98 7.55
CA ARG A 11 22.65 2.30 8.03
C ARG A 11 21.96 0.95 8.20
N SER A 12 21.50 0.66 9.42
CA SER A 12 20.76 -0.56 9.74
C SER A 12 19.75 -0.78 8.63
N GLY A 13 19.87 -1.91 7.91
CA GLY A 13 19.14 -2.17 6.69
C GLY A 13 17.67 -1.84 6.88
N LEU A 14 17.09 -1.13 5.91
CA LEU A 14 15.66 -0.90 5.84
C LEU A 14 14.92 -2.22 6.14
N PRO A 15 13.79 -2.17 6.87
CA PRO A 15 13.04 -3.37 7.17
C PRO A 15 12.75 -4.13 5.87
N LYS A 16 13.02 -5.44 5.87
CA LYS A 16 12.90 -6.28 4.66
C LYS A 16 11.50 -6.24 4.05
N ALA A 17 10.51 -5.97 4.88
CA ALA A 17 9.13 -5.71 4.51
C ALA A 17 8.52 -4.68 5.46
N ILE A 18 7.51 -3.98 4.98
CA ILE A 18 6.76 -3.00 5.75
C ILE A 18 5.35 -3.52 6.02
N PRO A 19 4.83 -3.30 7.23
CA PRO A 19 3.46 -3.65 7.55
C PRO A 19 2.50 -2.70 6.82
N LEU A 20 1.69 -3.26 5.92
CA LEU A 20 0.75 -2.51 5.09
C LEU A 20 -0.68 -2.99 5.35
N LYS A 21 -1.62 -2.05 5.38
CA LYS A 21 -3.06 -2.32 5.42
C LYS A 21 -3.74 -1.66 4.23
N PHE A 22 -4.43 -2.46 3.42
CA PHE A 22 -5.38 -1.97 2.43
C PHE A 22 -6.80 -2.06 3.00
N TYR A 23 -7.50 -0.94 2.95
CA TYR A 23 -8.92 -0.84 3.26
C TYR A 23 -9.68 -0.66 1.95
N MET A 24 -10.65 -1.53 1.68
CA MET A 24 -11.45 -1.46 0.46
C MET A 24 -12.92 -1.41 0.82
N LEU A 25 -13.63 -0.48 0.19
CA LEU A 25 -15.09 -0.44 0.21
C LEU A 25 -15.59 -1.15 -1.04
N SER A 26 -16.22 -2.31 -0.84
CA SER A 26 -16.92 -3.04 -1.90
C SER A 26 -18.11 -2.19 -2.33
N GLY A 27 -18.10 -1.69 -3.56
CA GLY A 27 -19.23 -0.91 -4.08
C GLY A 27 -20.49 -1.77 -4.11
N GLN A 28 -21.55 -1.30 -3.47
CA GLN A 28 -22.88 -1.87 -3.63
C GLN A 28 -23.43 -1.36 -4.96
N GLU A 29 -23.63 -2.25 -5.94
CA GLU A 29 -24.58 -1.95 -7.00
C GLU A 29 -25.97 -1.94 -6.35
N ASP A 30 -26.58 -0.76 -6.28
CA ASP A 30 -27.99 -0.52 -5.94
C ASP A 30 -28.52 -1.10 -4.61
N VAL A 31 -28.31 -0.40 -3.49
CA VAL A 31 -29.27 -0.46 -2.37
C VAL A 31 -29.79 0.93 -2.04
N LYS A 32 -31.06 1.12 -2.39
CA LYS A 32 -31.90 2.25 -1.96
C LYS A 32 -32.12 2.19 -0.45
N ASP A 33 -32.01 3.34 0.20
CA ASP A 33 -32.60 3.66 1.52
C ASP A 33 -32.12 2.88 2.76
N SER A 34 -30.80 2.88 3.02
CA SER A 34 -30.30 2.63 4.38
C SER A 34 -29.55 3.86 4.90
N THR A 35 -29.99 4.43 6.02
CA THR A 35 -29.31 5.52 6.74
C THR A 35 -28.08 5.05 7.52
N GLN A 36 -27.78 3.75 7.51
CA GLN A 36 -26.55 3.19 8.07
C GLN A 36 -25.63 2.66 6.95
N PRO A 37 -24.32 3.01 6.99
CA PRO A 37 -23.35 2.38 6.12
C PRO A 37 -23.26 0.89 6.47
N ASP A 38 -23.50 0.02 5.49
CA ASP A 38 -23.33 -1.41 5.66
C ASP A 38 -21.82 -1.72 5.73
N ILE A 39 -21.32 -1.89 6.95
CA ILE A 39 -19.92 -2.20 7.23
C ILE A 39 -19.51 -3.60 6.75
N SER A 40 -20.46 -4.46 6.34
CA SER A 40 -20.15 -5.78 5.77
C SER A 40 -19.45 -5.68 4.40
N LEU A 41 -19.51 -4.51 3.77
CA LEU A 41 -18.83 -4.22 2.49
C LEU A 41 -17.37 -3.78 2.67
N PHE A 42 -16.88 -3.70 3.91
CA PHE A 42 -15.53 -3.24 4.21
C PHE A 42 -14.56 -4.42 4.30
N HIS A 43 -13.61 -4.50 3.36
CA HIS A 43 -12.56 -5.50 3.36
C HIS A 43 -11.22 -4.88 3.79
N VAL A 44 -10.51 -5.57 4.70
CA VAL A 44 -9.17 -5.17 5.13
C VAL A 44 -8.19 -6.29 4.81
N SER A 45 -7.20 -5.99 3.99
CA SER A 45 -6.05 -6.88 3.77
C SER A 45 -4.85 -6.33 4.52
N GLN A 46 -4.18 -7.18 5.29
CA GLN A 46 -2.97 -6.84 6.03
C GLN A 46 -1.91 -7.90 5.76
N LEU A 47 -0.76 -7.47 5.25
CA LEU A 47 0.41 -8.33 5.09
C LEU A 47 1.71 -7.51 5.15
N PRO A 48 2.83 -8.16 5.48
CA PRO A 48 4.15 -7.59 5.25
C PRO A 48 4.42 -7.50 3.74
N VAL A 49 4.71 -6.30 3.25
CA VAL A 49 5.02 -6.05 1.84
C VAL A 49 6.53 -5.79 1.69
N PRO A 50 7.25 -6.56 0.86
CA PRO A 50 8.68 -6.32 0.63
C PRO A 50 8.90 -4.97 -0.06
N LEU A 51 10.02 -4.31 0.25
CA LEU A 51 10.35 -2.99 -0.32
C LEU A 51 10.83 -3.06 -1.78
N THR A 52 11.27 -4.24 -2.22
CA THR A 52 11.76 -4.51 -3.57
C THR A 52 11.15 -5.80 -4.10
N LYS A 53 10.93 -5.84 -5.41
CA LYS A 53 10.56 -7.05 -6.17
C LYS A 53 11.75 -8.01 -6.27
N GLU A 54 11.49 -9.22 -6.74
CA GLU A 54 12.56 -10.11 -7.23
C GLU A 54 13.32 -9.37 -8.36
N GLY A 55 14.63 -9.17 -8.19
CA GLY A 55 15.46 -8.41 -9.14
C GLY A 55 15.80 -6.96 -8.73
N SER A 56 15.47 -6.53 -7.51
CA SER A 56 15.87 -5.24 -6.92
C SER A 56 15.14 -3.99 -7.45
N GLU A 57 14.07 -4.15 -8.24
CA GLU A 57 13.18 -3.05 -8.58
C GLU A 57 12.33 -2.64 -7.36
N PRO A 58 12.04 -1.34 -7.12
CA PRO A 58 11.17 -0.93 -6.02
C PRO A 58 9.75 -1.53 -6.14
N MET A 59 9.18 -1.93 -5.00
CA MET A 59 7.77 -2.29 -4.92
C MET A 59 6.90 -1.03 -5.08
N THR A 60 5.90 -1.05 -5.97
CA THR A 60 4.92 0.04 -6.11
C THR A 60 3.64 -0.24 -5.33
N VAL A 61 2.77 0.78 -5.20
CA VAL A 61 1.42 0.61 -4.62
C VAL A 61 0.61 -0.42 -5.40
N ALA A 62 0.66 -0.41 -6.73
CA ALA A 62 -0.04 -1.37 -7.56
C ALA A 62 0.42 -2.81 -7.29
N ASP A 63 1.73 -3.01 -7.16
CA ASP A 63 2.30 -4.33 -6.90
C ASP A 63 1.94 -4.84 -5.51
N ALA A 64 2.04 -3.97 -4.50
CA ALA A 64 1.59 -4.28 -3.14
C ALA A 64 0.10 -4.64 -3.11
N PHE A 65 -0.73 -3.90 -3.83
CA PHE A 65 -2.17 -4.17 -3.92
C PHE A 65 -2.46 -5.52 -4.57
N ARG A 66 -1.82 -5.84 -5.71
CA ARG A 66 -1.97 -7.14 -6.37
C ARG A 66 -1.55 -8.29 -5.45
N LEU A 67 -0.46 -8.13 -4.71
CA LEU A 67 -0.01 -9.10 -3.72
C LEU A 67 -1.04 -9.30 -2.59
N SER A 68 -1.68 -8.21 -2.15
CA SER A 68 -2.61 -8.20 -1.01
C SER A 68 -3.94 -8.93 -1.27
N TYR A 69 -4.30 -9.07 -2.55
CA TYR A 69 -5.57 -9.63 -3.00
C TYR A 69 -5.37 -10.83 -3.95
N GLU A 70 -4.14 -11.35 -4.04
CA GLU A 70 -3.76 -12.48 -4.90
C GLU A 70 -4.19 -12.30 -6.37
N ILE A 71 -4.14 -11.07 -6.84
CA ILE A 71 -4.59 -10.69 -8.18
C ILE A 71 -3.48 -11.03 -9.18
N THR A 72 -3.72 -12.04 -10.01
CA THR A 72 -2.74 -12.58 -10.97
C THR A 72 -3.04 -12.26 -12.43
N ASP A 73 -4.18 -11.64 -12.74
CA ASP A 73 -4.71 -11.55 -14.10
C ASP A 73 -4.99 -10.10 -14.58
N THR A 74 -5.42 -9.99 -15.84
CA THR A 74 -5.81 -8.74 -16.49
C THR A 74 -7.01 -8.05 -15.81
N SER A 75 -7.88 -8.81 -15.12
CA SER A 75 -9.01 -8.24 -14.35
C SER A 75 -8.52 -7.33 -13.21
N GLY A 76 -7.37 -7.66 -12.63
CA GLY A 76 -6.68 -6.81 -11.67
C GLY A 76 -6.33 -5.42 -12.15
N ASN A 77 -5.80 -5.35 -13.37
CA ASN A 77 -5.46 -4.07 -13.98
C ASN A 77 -6.74 -3.26 -14.27
N ALA A 78 -7.82 -3.91 -14.72
CA ALA A 78 -9.10 -3.27 -14.92
C ALA A 78 -9.72 -2.74 -13.61
N PHE A 79 -9.50 -3.42 -12.49
CA PHE A 79 -9.93 -2.95 -11.17
C PHE A 79 -9.14 -1.71 -10.74
N ILE A 80 -7.80 -1.75 -10.83
CA ILE A 80 -6.92 -0.63 -10.50
C ILE A 80 -7.28 0.61 -11.32
N THR A 81 -7.57 0.47 -12.61
CA THR A 81 -7.96 1.61 -13.46
C THR A 81 -9.28 2.26 -13.07
N ASN A 82 -10.13 1.57 -12.30
CA ASN A 82 -11.43 2.06 -11.85
C ASN A 82 -11.39 2.56 -10.40
N CYS A 83 -10.23 2.48 -9.74
CA CYS A 83 -10.09 2.83 -8.34
C CYS A 83 -9.04 3.92 -8.14
N ALA A 84 -9.23 4.72 -7.10
CA ALA A 84 -8.19 5.57 -6.55
C ALA A 84 -7.64 4.94 -5.27
N CYS A 85 -6.32 5.01 -5.10
CA CYS A 85 -5.66 4.72 -3.84
C CYS A 85 -5.46 6.02 -3.08
N LEU A 86 -5.85 6.05 -1.81
CA LEU A 86 -5.72 7.19 -0.92
C LEU A 86 -4.81 6.83 0.26
N CYS A 87 -3.98 7.79 0.68
CA CYS A 87 -3.22 7.72 1.93
C CYS A 87 -3.35 9.07 2.63
N GLN A 88 -3.71 9.10 3.91
CA GLN A 88 -3.88 10.35 4.68
C GLN A 88 -4.81 11.38 3.99
N GLY A 89 -5.80 10.92 3.24
CA GLY A 89 -6.77 11.78 2.54
C GLY A 89 -6.30 12.36 1.20
N ILE A 90 -5.09 12.04 0.74
CA ILE A 90 -4.59 12.43 -0.60
C ILE A 90 -4.56 11.24 -1.55
N ALA A 91 -4.77 11.50 -2.85
CA ALA A 91 -4.65 10.49 -3.89
C ALA A 91 -3.19 10.13 -4.14
N ILE A 92 -2.90 8.83 -4.14
CA ILE A 92 -1.57 8.27 -4.37
C ILE A 92 -1.54 7.60 -5.74
N PRO A 93 -0.63 8.00 -6.64
CA PRO A 93 -0.42 7.30 -7.90
C PRO A 93 -0.04 5.84 -7.65
N TRP A 94 -0.63 4.93 -8.44
CA TRP A 94 -0.46 3.49 -8.28
C TRP A 94 1.00 3.02 -8.51
N GLU A 95 1.77 3.79 -9.27
CA GLU A 95 3.19 3.61 -9.55
C GLU A 95 4.12 4.12 -8.44
N THR A 96 3.59 4.76 -7.40
CA THR A 96 4.40 5.32 -6.32
C THR A 96 5.17 4.21 -5.60
N PRO A 97 6.48 4.35 -5.36
CA PRO A 97 7.24 3.38 -4.57
C PRO A 97 6.74 3.32 -3.13
N ILE A 98 6.55 2.10 -2.61
CA ILE A 98 6.18 1.85 -1.22
C ILE A 98 7.20 2.48 -0.25
N THR A 99 8.49 2.41 -0.59
CA THR A 99 9.57 3.04 0.19
C THR A 99 9.37 4.53 0.38
N TRP A 100 8.93 5.23 -0.66
CA TRP A 100 8.64 6.66 -0.57
C TRP A 100 7.46 6.92 0.36
N LEU A 101 6.40 6.12 0.27
CA LEU A 101 5.24 6.26 1.17
C LEU A 101 5.60 5.97 2.61
N THR A 102 6.46 4.99 2.88
CA THR A 102 6.88 4.66 4.25
C THR A 102 7.76 5.72 4.86
N ASP A 103 8.55 6.44 4.05
CA ASP A 103 9.41 7.50 4.56
C ASP A 103 8.62 8.79 4.85
N ASN A 104 7.45 8.97 4.23
CA ASN A 104 6.72 10.25 4.23
C ASN A 104 5.32 10.20 4.85
N LEU A 105 4.61 9.07 4.73
CA LEU A 105 3.18 8.94 5.05
C LEU A 105 2.86 7.79 6.02
N PHE A 106 3.88 7.27 6.72
CA PHE A 106 3.68 6.25 7.74
C PHE A 106 2.88 6.80 8.93
N TYR A 107 1.97 5.98 9.45
CA TYR A 107 1.20 6.35 10.63
C TYR A 107 2.01 6.10 11.91
N ALA A 108 1.60 6.76 12.99
CA ALA A 108 2.24 6.62 14.30
C ALA A 108 2.12 5.20 14.89
N ASP A 109 1.19 4.38 14.39
CA ASP A 109 1.02 2.98 14.77
C ASP A 109 1.97 2.02 14.02
N CYS A 110 2.90 2.59 13.25
CA CYS A 110 3.87 1.88 12.44
C CYS A 110 3.24 1.02 11.33
N PHE A 111 2.08 1.41 10.79
CA PHE A 111 1.52 0.83 9.57
C PHE A 111 1.45 1.86 8.45
N LEU A 112 1.54 1.36 7.20
CA LEU A 112 1.11 2.14 6.04
C LEU A 112 -0.36 1.82 5.75
N HIS A 113 -1.23 2.82 5.92
CA HIS A 113 -2.66 2.69 5.69
C HIS A 113 -3.00 3.23 4.30
N LEU A 114 -3.56 2.38 3.45
CA LEU A 114 -4.01 2.72 2.10
C LEU A 114 -5.48 2.39 1.95
N VAL A 115 -6.26 3.36 1.48
CA VAL A 115 -7.70 3.19 1.24
C VAL A 115 -7.94 3.15 -0.26
N VAL A 116 -8.62 2.10 -0.72
CA VAL A 116 -8.97 1.92 -2.13
C VAL A 116 -10.46 2.21 -2.28
N VAL A 117 -10.77 3.18 -3.12
CA VAL A 117 -12.13 3.63 -3.41
C VAL A 117 -12.42 3.46 -4.90
N ASN A 118 -13.63 2.98 -5.21
CA ASN A 118 -14.11 2.98 -6.59
C ASN A 118 -14.35 4.44 -7.03
N VAL A 119 -13.87 4.80 -8.22
CA VAL A 119 -14.05 6.14 -8.82
C VAL A 119 -14.92 6.11 -10.08
N LYS A 120 -15.54 4.96 -10.38
CA LYS A 120 -16.58 4.84 -11.41
C LYS A 120 -17.96 5.09 -10.85
#